data_AF-A0A3L7BID1-F1
#
_entry.id   AF-A0A3L7BID1-F1
#
_cell.length_a   1.000
_cell.length_b   1.000
_cell.length_c   1.000
_cell.angle_alpha   90.00
_cell.angle_beta   90.00
_cell.angle_gamma   90.00
#
_symmetry.space_group_name_H-M   'P 1'
#
loop_
_entity.id
_entity.type
_entity.pdbx_description
1 polymer ?
#
loop_
_entity_poly.entity_id
_entity_poly.type
_entity_poly.pdbx_seq_one_letter_code
_entity_poly.pdbx_strand_id
1 'polypeptide(L)'
;AQSEWIARRLAVRADGEHLPLSASVRRRPARPAGDESSVHPDRNAAPAVADRARADDQTAVALPADAGPDELLALAEESWGRHDRATFRAALAACDERFAADDLPPRTAAHRLALRAAERGDEDDIAGAIEMNRAALSRYREAAEEVPAQVVAGRLGVLLTRSDDDAEEGLALVRAAAEALERLGDARQRAAGHDRVALALLHRERWAEALAALDRAPAGAGGDRHLAARIALHRAHLLEQSDRVEEARAAADEARRIGRELGVGELTTAACLTYVRTADDPADAVAACDEALAVAPANAELPIRVARARALLSAGRAADAVDDFVEAVTLCVERGAEGDAFLRWELANAYRVVGRLGEAAEVAEEAVLGLDRLGAQAEADRCRHLLAGVYAGLGEIDPALALLERLAENLDGPDNLPHRAQVLEEAGGILYDADRDAVAAERFAAAATAYRLADLPLDELRARRREAYAWFWSDDRPAAVRAIELVDGLAATLATQPEQSPPVTYELAMAAEAGARVLTGENRPDEALDRLSGVPDRLRSIEAFGEAAQVEILTGELLLRLDRPAEAEPLLRRVLGGLPADSRPVRQTAWLLARALDLLDRSAEAEAVRAEHDLDPDD
;
A
#
# COMPACT_ATOMS: atom_id res chain seq x y z
N ALA A 1 -14.19 17.47 -5.59
CA ALA A 1 -14.78 16.15 -5.92
C ALA A 1 -13.70 15.11 -6.26
N GLN A 2 -12.83 15.31 -7.26
CA GLN A 2 -11.70 14.41 -7.55
C GLN A 2 -10.51 14.60 -6.56
N SER A 3 -10.30 15.83 -6.08
CA SER A 3 -9.24 16.16 -5.11
C SER A 3 -9.51 15.68 -3.67
N GLU A 4 -10.77 15.49 -3.28
CA GLU A 4 -11.13 14.89 -1.96
C GLU A 4 -10.98 13.38 -1.94
N TRP A 5 -11.18 12.72 -3.09
CA TRP A 5 -10.93 11.28 -3.25
C TRP A 5 -9.43 10.96 -3.22
N ILE A 6 -8.61 11.83 -3.83
CA ILE A 6 -7.14 11.75 -3.78
C ILE A 6 -6.63 12.06 -2.35
N ALA A 7 -7.20 13.06 -1.67
CA ALA A 7 -6.83 13.38 -0.28
C ALA A 7 -7.15 12.24 0.70
N ARG A 8 -8.25 11.50 0.50
CA ARG A 8 -8.57 10.30 1.31
C ARG A 8 -7.63 9.11 1.05
N ARG A 9 -7.08 8.97 -0.16
CA ARG A 9 -6.08 7.92 -0.46
C ARG A 9 -4.66 8.26 -0.01
N LEU A 10 -4.31 9.54 0.06
CA LEU A 10 -2.99 10.01 0.52
C LEU A 10 -2.87 10.10 2.05
N ALA A 11 -3.97 9.90 2.80
CA ALA A 11 -3.97 9.92 4.26
C ALA A 11 -3.42 8.64 4.92
N VAL A 12 -3.07 7.60 4.16
CA VAL A 12 -2.30 6.46 4.66
C VAL A 12 -0.81 6.82 4.57
N ARG A 13 -0.31 7.43 5.65
CA ARG A 13 1.10 7.78 5.82
C ARG A 13 1.97 6.51 5.75
N ALA A 14 3.02 6.57 4.94
CA ALA A 14 4.28 5.92 5.28
C ALA A 14 5.03 6.88 6.20
N ASP A 15 4.92 6.67 7.52
CA ASP A 15 5.90 7.20 8.46
C ASP A 15 7.18 6.39 8.25
N GLY A 16 8.19 7.04 7.67
CA GLY A 16 9.51 6.51 7.45
C GLY A 16 10.53 7.62 7.65
N GLU A 17 11.07 7.67 8.86
CA GLU A 17 12.19 8.52 9.26
C GLU A 17 13.45 8.24 8.40
N HIS A 18 14.07 9.31 7.92
CA HIS A 18 15.49 9.51 7.62
C HIS A 18 16.26 8.57 6.63
N LEU A 19 16.63 9.19 5.50
CA LEU A 19 17.94 9.22 4.81
C LEU A 19 18.99 8.12 5.09
N PRO A 20 19.66 7.66 4.01
CA PRO A 20 21.10 7.56 3.97
C PRO A 20 21.69 8.73 3.16
N LEU A 21 22.33 9.66 3.87
CA LEU A 21 23.35 10.54 3.33
C LEU A 21 24.61 9.68 3.12
N SER A 22 24.94 9.39 1.86
CA SER A 22 26.29 9.11 1.32
C SER A 22 26.17 8.37 -0.02
N ALA A 23 26.48 9.07 -1.11
CA ALA A 23 26.74 8.47 -2.41
C ALA A 23 28.27 8.32 -2.56
N SER A 24 28.85 7.21 -2.11
CA SER A 24 30.22 6.81 -2.50
C SER A 24 30.64 5.43 -1.97
N VAL A 25 29.99 4.36 -2.43
CA VAL A 25 30.63 3.03 -2.49
C VAL A 25 30.25 2.35 -3.81
N ARG A 26 31.14 2.46 -4.81
CA ARG A 26 31.07 1.66 -6.04
C ARG A 26 31.16 0.17 -5.67
N ARG A 27 30.05 -0.58 -5.70
CA ARG A 27 30.09 -2.04 -5.74
C ARG A 27 30.13 -2.48 -7.20
N ARG A 28 31.23 -3.13 -7.57
CA ARG A 28 31.42 -3.78 -8.86
C ARG A 28 30.46 -5.00 -8.95
N PRO A 29 29.69 -5.18 -10.03
CA PRO A 29 28.89 -6.38 -10.18
C PRO A 29 29.81 -7.59 -10.41
N ALA A 30 29.59 -8.65 -9.63
CA ALA A 30 30.21 -9.95 -9.86
C ALA A 30 29.61 -10.56 -11.13
N ARG A 31 30.48 -10.99 -12.05
CA ARG A 31 30.11 -11.72 -13.27
C ARG A 31 29.47 -13.08 -12.91
N PRO A 32 28.45 -13.54 -13.66
CA PRO A 32 27.86 -14.85 -13.43
C PRO A 32 28.80 -15.96 -13.92
N ALA A 33 29.04 -16.94 -13.05
CA ALA A 33 29.68 -18.19 -13.42
C ALA A 33 28.61 -19.20 -13.85
N GLY A 34 28.75 -19.63 -15.11
CA GLY A 34 28.31 -20.89 -15.74
C GLY A 34 27.25 -21.76 -15.08
N ASP A 35 26.12 -21.87 -15.77
CA ASP A 35 25.69 -23.08 -16.49
C ASP A 35 25.82 -24.43 -15.75
N GLU A 36 24.72 -24.92 -15.18
CA GLU A 36 24.44 -26.36 -15.13
C GLU A 36 22.95 -26.64 -15.37
N SER A 37 22.71 -27.41 -16.43
CA SER A 37 21.45 -28.03 -16.82
C SER A 37 20.99 -29.11 -15.83
N SER A 38 19.69 -29.17 -15.53
CA SER A 38 18.98 -30.44 -15.29
C SER A 38 17.47 -30.25 -15.46
N VAL A 39 16.92 -30.66 -16.61
CA VAL A 39 16.17 -31.92 -16.82
C VAL A 39 14.82 -31.95 -16.10
N HIS A 40 13.77 -31.65 -16.87
CA HIS A 40 12.40 -32.07 -16.62
C HIS A 40 12.28 -33.60 -16.51
N PRO A 41 11.27 -34.07 -15.77
CA PRO A 41 10.40 -35.07 -16.37
C PRO A 41 8.91 -34.69 -16.28
N ASP A 42 8.27 -34.91 -17.42
CA ASP A 42 6.83 -35.06 -17.63
C ASP A 42 6.09 -35.71 -16.46
N ARG A 43 4.97 -35.10 -16.05
CA ARG A 43 3.79 -35.87 -15.64
C ARG A 43 2.52 -35.26 -16.21
N ASN A 44 2.09 -35.94 -17.27
CA ASN A 44 0.75 -35.97 -17.85
C ASN A 44 -0.40 -35.92 -16.83
N ALA A 45 -1.50 -35.36 -17.35
CA ALA A 45 -2.90 -35.70 -17.12
C ALA A 45 -3.61 -35.08 -15.90
N ALA A 46 -4.25 -33.94 -16.16
CA ALA A 46 -5.61 -33.65 -15.70
C ALA A 46 -6.58 -34.80 -16.14
N PRO A 47 -7.71 -35.09 -15.45
CA PRO A 47 -8.72 -34.08 -15.13
C PRO A 47 -9.48 -34.30 -13.79
N ALA A 48 -9.87 -33.21 -13.10
CA ALA A 48 -11.04 -33.18 -12.22
C ALA A 48 -11.33 -31.76 -11.69
N VAL A 49 -11.65 -30.81 -12.58
CA VAL A 49 -12.17 -29.49 -12.18
C VAL A 49 -13.64 -29.32 -12.58
N ALA A 50 -14.21 -30.26 -13.34
CA ALA A 50 -15.61 -30.20 -13.77
C ALA A 50 -16.64 -30.73 -12.75
N ASP A 51 -16.21 -31.27 -11.59
CA ASP A 51 -17.12 -31.95 -10.64
C ASP A 51 -17.38 -31.19 -9.33
N ARG A 52 -16.71 -30.06 -9.08
CA ARG A 52 -16.95 -29.27 -7.84
C ARG A 52 -18.06 -28.22 -7.98
N ALA A 53 -18.48 -27.89 -9.20
CA ALA A 53 -19.59 -26.97 -9.45
C ALA A 53 -20.99 -27.63 -9.36
N ARG A 54 -21.07 -28.92 -9.00
CA ARG A 54 -22.33 -29.67 -8.84
C ARG A 54 -22.47 -30.41 -7.50
N ALA A 55 -21.50 -30.27 -6.61
CA ALA A 55 -21.59 -30.81 -5.26
C ALA A 55 -22.08 -29.73 -4.29
N ASP A 56 -23.20 -29.09 -4.62
CA ASP A 56 -24.09 -28.60 -3.56
C ASP A 56 -24.69 -29.88 -3.00
N ASP A 57 -24.14 -30.32 -1.87
CA ASP A 57 -24.50 -31.54 -1.18
C ASP A 57 -26.01 -31.49 -0.89
N GLN A 58 -26.81 -32.14 -1.74
CA GLN A 58 -28.21 -32.46 -1.48
C GLN A 58 -28.27 -33.51 -0.38
N THR A 59 -27.77 -33.13 0.79
CA THR A 59 -28.19 -33.73 2.04
C THR A 59 -29.67 -33.40 2.14
N ALA A 60 -30.53 -34.39 1.94
CA ALA A 60 -31.97 -34.19 2.05
C ALA A 60 -32.26 -33.62 3.44
N VAL A 61 -32.56 -32.32 3.51
CA VAL A 61 -32.90 -31.65 4.77
C VAL A 61 -34.13 -32.35 5.31
N ALA A 62 -33.98 -33.00 6.47
CA ALA A 62 -35.05 -33.75 7.10
C ALA A 62 -36.06 -32.78 7.73
N LEU A 63 -37.11 -32.45 6.97
CA LEU A 63 -38.22 -31.64 7.46
C LEU A 63 -39.28 -32.54 8.13
N PRO A 64 -39.96 -32.07 9.19
CA PRO A 64 -41.05 -32.84 9.79
C PRO A 64 -42.16 -33.11 8.76
N ALA A 65 -42.52 -34.38 8.58
CA ALA A 65 -43.51 -34.80 7.58
C ALA A 65 -44.91 -34.24 7.90
N ASP A 66 -45.24 -34.13 9.19
CA ASP A 66 -46.55 -33.70 9.68
C ASP A 66 -46.61 -32.20 10.02
N ALA A 67 -45.57 -31.41 9.68
CA ALA A 67 -45.55 -29.98 9.99
C ALA A 67 -46.64 -29.21 9.23
N GLY A 68 -47.38 -28.38 9.97
CA GLY A 68 -48.36 -27.45 9.40
C GLY A 68 -47.69 -26.27 8.65
N PRO A 69 -48.46 -25.46 7.91
CA PRO A 69 -47.91 -24.35 7.14
C PRO A 69 -47.23 -23.30 8.03
N ASP A 70 -47.81 -22.97 9.20
CA ASP A 70 -47.19 -22.02 10.13
C ASP A 70 -45.88 -22.54 10.74
N GLU A 71 -45.77 -23.85 10.99
CA GLU A 71 -44.55 -24.48 11.52
C GLU A 71 -43.43 -24.49 10.48
N LEU A 72 -43.75 -24.77 9.22
CA LEU A 72 -42.79 -24.71 8.10
C LEU A 72 -42.31 -23.28 7.86
N LEU A 73 -43.21 -22.29 7.88
CA LEU A 73 -42.83 -20.89 7.70
C LEU A 73 -42.04 -20.34 8.90
N ALA A 74 -42.36 -20.76 10.13
CA ALA A 74 -41.57 -20.40 11.31
C ALA A 74 -40.14 -20.99 11.24
N LEU A 75 -40.01 -22.25 10.80
CA LEU A 75 -38.72 -22.88 10.55
C LEU A 75 -37.95 -22.12 9.46
N ALA A 76 -38.62 -21.73 8.36
CA ALA A 76 -38.01 -20.93 7.31
C ALA A 76 -37.49 -19.58 7.85
N GLU A 77 -38.29 -18.84 8.63
CA GLU A 77 -37.86 -17.57 9.21
C GLU A 77 -36.66 -17.74 10.16
N GLU A 78 -36.68 -18.80 10.99
CA GLU A 78 -35.59 -19.11 11.91
C GLU A 78 -34.31 -19.49 11.15
N SER A 79 -34.40 -20.35 10.14
CA SER A 79 -33.27 -20.77 9.30
C SER A 79 -32.70 -19.61 8.50
N TRP A 80 -33.53 -18.72 7.96
CA TRP A 80 -33.07 -17.50 7.29
C TRP A 80 -32.27 -16.61 8.25
N GLY A 81 -32.77 -16.39 9.47
CA GLY A 81 -32.06 -15.65 10.51
C GLY A 81 -30.73 -16.29 10.93
N ARG A 82 -30.61 -17.62 10.80
CA ARG A 82 -29.40 -18.39 11.13
C ARG A 82 -28.39 -18.52 9.98
N HIS A 83 -28.69 -17.97 8.80
CA HIS A 83 -27.93 -18.20 7.56
C HIS A 83 -27.93 -19.66 7.07
N ASP A 84 -28.95 -20.45 7.43
CA ASP A 84 -29.16 -21.80 6.90
C ASP A 84 -30.06 -21.75 5.66
N ARG A 85 -29.45 -21.43 4.51
CA ARG A 85 -30.16 -21.29 3.22
C ARG A 85 -30.80 -22.60 2.75
N ALA A 86 -30.18 -23.74 3.05
CA ALA A 86 -30.68 -25.04 2.62
C ALA A 86 -32.01 -25.35 3.30
N THR A 87 -32.06 -25.23 4.63
CA THR A 87 -33.32 -25.46 5.38
C THR A 87 -34.36 -24.39 5.09
N PHE A 88 -33.96 -23.13 4.93
CA PHE A 88 -34.86 -22.04 4.53
C PHE A 88 -35.59 -22.36 3.21
N ARG A 89 -34.85 -22.69 2.15
CA ARG A 89 -35.42 -23.03 0.84
C ARG A 89 -36.24 -24.32 0.89
N ALA A 90 -35.76 -25.34 1.60
CA ALA A 90 -36.47 -26.61 1.74
C ALA A 90 -37.82 -26.42 2.46
N ALA A 91 -37.86 -25.64 3.54
CA ALA A 91 -39.09 -25.38 4.28
C ALA A 91 -40.11 -24.57 3.47
N LEU A 92 -39.66 -23.57 2.70
CA LEU A 92 -40.52 -22.83 1.76
C LEU A 92 -41.05 -23.73 0.64
N ALA A 93 -40.21 -24.55 0.03
CA ALA A 93 -40.63 -25.50 -1.00
C ALA A 93 -41.63 -26.53 -0.47
N ALA A 94 -41.42 -27.07 0.73
CA ALA A 94 -42.35 -27.99 1.37
C ALA A 94 -43.69 -27.34 1.69
N CYS A 95 -43.70 -26.07 2.09
CA CYS A 95 -44.95 -25.33 2.30
C CYS A 95 -45.73 -25.18 0.98
N ASP A 96 -45.03 -24.88 -0.12
CA ASP A 96 -45.63 -24.71 -1.44
C ASP A 96 -46.21 -26.01 -2.01
N GLU A 97 -45.50 -27.13 -1.80
CA GLU A 97 -45.94 -28.45 -2.26
C GLU A 97 -47.15 -28.96 -1.48
N ARG A 98 -47.17 -28.76 -0.16
CA ARG A 98 -48.19 -29.31 0.74
C ARG A 98 -49.44 -28.44 0.85
N PHE A 99 -49.34 -27.13 0.61
CA PHE A 99 -50.41 -26.18 0.86
C PHE A 99 -50.59 -25.18 -0.29
N ALA A 100 -51.75 -25.22 -0.94
CA ALA A 100 -52.10 -24.26 -1.99
C ALA A 100 -52.27 -22.85 -1.42
N ALA A 101 -51.88 -21.83 -2.18
CA ALA A 101 -51.89 -20.44 -1.72
C ALA A 101 -53.29 -19.92 -1.34
N ASP A 102 -54.33 -20.40 -2.05
CA ASP A 102 -55.72 -19.98 -1.83
C ASP A 102 -56.35 -20.58 -0.57
N ASP A 103 -55.74 -21.65 -0.02
CA ASP A 103 -56.25 -22.36 1.16
C ASP A 103 -55.59 -21.90 2.47
N LEU A 104 -54.60 -20.99 2.40
CA LEU A 104 -53.87 -20.52 3.58
C LEU A 104 -54.66 -19.42 4.33
N PRO A 105 -54.66 -19.46 5.69
CA PRO A 105 -55.18 -18.35 6.48
C PRO A 105 -54.51 -17.01 6.11
N PRO A 106 -55.21 -15.87 6.16
CA PRO A 106 -54.67 -14.57 5.73
C PRO A 106 -53.32 -14.20 6.37
N ARG A 107 -53.14 -14.48 7.66
CA ARG A 107 -51.87 -14.26 8.39
C ARG A 107 -50.74 -15.13 7.82
N THR A 108 -51.01 -16.41 7.57
CA THR A 108 -50.03 -17.38 7.03
C THR A 108 -49.65 -17.04 5.60
N ALA A 109 -50.62 -16.62 4.78
CA ALA A 109 -50.36 -16.14 3.42
C ALA A 109 -49.47 -14.88 3.41
N ALA A 110 -49.69 -13.94 4.33
CA ALA A 110 -48.83 -12.77 4.50
C ALA A 110 -47.40 -13.15 4.93
N HIS A 111 -47.27 -14.12 5.84
CA HIS A 111 -45.96 -14.62 6.29
C HIS A 111 -45.18 -15.28 5.16
N ARG A 112 -45.83 -16.11 4.36
CA ARG A 112 -45.24 -16.73 3.17
C ARG A 112 -44.74 -15.67 2.19
N LEU A 113 -45.54 -14.63 1.92
CA LEU A 113 -45.11 -13.51 1.05
C LEU A 113 -43.88 -12.79 1.61
N ALA A 114 -43.83 -12.53 2.92
CA ALA A 114 -42.69 -11.88 3.55
C ALA A 114 -41.39 -12.71 3.43
N LEU A 115 -41.49 -14.04 3.55
CA LEU A 115 -40.33 -14.93 3.39
C LEU A 115 -39.92 -15.11 1.93
N ARG A 116 -40.87 -15.11 0.99
CA ARG A 116 -40.55 -15.06 -0.44
C ARG A 116 -39.85 -13.77 -0.83
N ALA A 117 -40.21 -12.66 -0.20
CA ALA A 117 -39.49 -11.41 -0.39
C ALA A 117 -38.03 -11.49 0.09
N ALA A 118 -37.76 -12.25 1.16
CA ALA A 118 -36.40 -12.51 1.63
C ALA A 118 -35.61 -13.40 0.66
N GLU A 119 -36.25 -14.45 0.12
CA GLU A 119 -35.66 -15.32 -0.91
C GLU A 119 -35.25 -14.54 -2.17
N ARG A 120 -36.12 -13.64 -2.67
CA ARG A 120 -35.80 -12.74 -3.79
C ARG A 120 -34.64 -11.80 -3.48
N GLY A 121 -34.57 -11.32 -2.24
CA GLY A 121 -33.43 -10.52 -1.77
C GLY A 121 -32.11 -11.30 -1.80
N ASP A 122 -32.12 -12.57 -1.39
CA ASP A 122 -30.94 -13.46 -1.45
C ASP A 122 -30.53 -13.78 -2.90
N GLU A 123 -31.46 -13.70 -3.85
CA GLU A 123 -31.23 -13.86 -5.31
C GLU A 123 -30.86 -12.53 -6.01
N ASP A 124 -30.70 -11.45 -5.25
CA ASP A 124 -30.43 -10.08 -5.74
C ASP A 124 -31.56 -9.48 -6.62
N ASP A 125 -32.78 -10.04 -6.57
CA ASP A 125 -33.99 -9.46 -7.16
C ASP A 125 -34.62 -8.44 -6.20
N ILE A 126 -33.98 -7.27 -6.11
CA ILE A 126 -34.40 -6.19 -5.19
C ILE A 126 -35.80 -5.66 -5.53
N ALA A 127 -36.13 -5.51 -6.81
CA ALA A 127 -37.43 -5.03 -7.25
C ALA A 127 -38.55 -6.00 -6.86
N GLY A 128 -38.36 -7.31 -7.10
CA GLY A 128 -39.29 -8.35 -6.67
C GLY A 128 -39.41 -8.41 -5.15
N ALA A 129 -38.29 -8.29 -4.42
CA ALA A 129 -38.31 -8.23 -2.95
C ALA A 129 -39.13 -7.03 -2.42
N ILE A 130 -39.02 -5.86 -3.04
CA ILE A 130 -39.82 -4.66 -2.68
C ILE A 130 -41.31 -4.91 -2.93
N GLU A 131 -41.67 -5.43 -4.11
CA GLU A 131 -43.06 -5.73 -4.47
C GLU A 131 -43.70 -6.71 -3.47
N MET A 132 -43.01 -7.81 -3.18
CA MET A 132 -43.49 -8.84 -2.25
C MET A 132 -43.59 -8.33 -0.81
N ASN A 133 -42.64 -7.51 -0.35
CA ASN A 133 -42.73 -6.88 0.96
C ASN A 133 -43.90 -5.88 1.05
N ARG A 134 -44.17 -5.08 0.00
CA ARG A 134 -45.35 -4.19 -0.04
C ARG A 134 -46.65 -4.98 0.04
N ALA A 135 -46.75 -6.09 -0.70
CA ALA A 135 -47.90 -6.99 -0.66
C ALA A 135 -48.09 -7.62 0.74
N ALA A 136 -47.02 -8.16 1.32
CA ALA A 136 -47.05 -8.75 2.67
C ALA A 136 -47.47 -7.72 3.73
N LEU A 137 -46.94 -6.49 3.64
CA LEU A 137 -47.29 -5.39 4.55
C LEU A 137 -48.77 -5.01 4.47
N SER A 138 -49.35 -4.94 3.26
CA SER A 138 -50.78 -4.68 3.09
C SER A 138 -51.62 -5.77 3.77
N ARG A 139 -51.26 -7.05 3.56
CA ARG A 139 -52.00 -8.19 4.11
C ARG A 139 -51.93 -8.26 5.64
N TYR A 140 -50.78 -7.96 6.24
CA TYR A 140 -50.68 -7.87 7.70
C TYR A 140 -51.51 -6.72 8.27
N ARG A 141 -51.57 -5.57 7.60
CA ARG A 141 -52.42 -4.44 8.01
C ARG A 141 -53.91 -4.77 7.91
N GLU A 142 -54.33 -5.41 6.83
CA GLU A 142 -55.72 -5.87 6.64
C GLU A 142 -56.13 -6.90 7.71
N ALA A 143 -55.20 -7.77 8.12
CA ALA A 143 -55.40 -8.74 9.18
C ALA A 143 -55.28 -8.14 10.61
N ALA A 144 -55.00 -6.84 10.74
CA ALA A 144 -54.74 -6.15 12.01
C ALA A 144 -53.58 -6.76 12.84
N GLU A 145 -52.57 -7.30 12.16
CA GLU A 145 -51.39 -7.94 12.74
C GLU A 145 -50.22 -6.93 12.86
N GLU A 146 -50.24 -6.15 13.94
CA GLU A 146 -49.35 -4.98 14.08
C GLU A 146 -47.86 -5.33 14.14
N VAL A 147 -47.45 -6.29 14.99
CA VAL A 147 -46.02 -6.60 15.18
C VAL A 147 -45.39 -7.17 13.88
N PRO A 148 -45.97 -8.18 13.20
CA PRO A 148 -45.45 -8.65 11.92
C PRO A 148 -45.45 -7.56 10.83
N ALA A 149 -46.47 -6.69 10.79
CA ALA A 149 -46.50 -5.57 9.86
C ALA A 149 -45.28 -4.65 10.06
N GLN A 150 -44.90 -4.34 11.29
CA GLN A 150 -43.74 -3.48 11.55
C GLN A 150 -42.41 -4.16 11.23
N VAL A 151 -42.29 -5.48 11.44
CA VAL A 151 -41.09 -6.24 11.01
C VAL A 151 -40.92 -6.16 9.49
N VAL A 152 -41.99 -6.38 8.72
CA VAL A 152 -41.97 -6.29 7.25
C VAL A 152 -41.73 -4.85 6.79
N ALA A 153 -42.37 -3.87 7.43
CA ALA A 153 -42.14 -2.45 7.14
C ALA A 153 -40.66 -2.06 7.33
N GLY A 154 -40.02 -2.53 8.41
CA GLY A 154 -38.60 -2.29 8.62
C GLY A 154 -37.71 -2.92 7.55
N ARG A 155 -38.02 -4.17 7.11
CA ARG A 155 -37.28 -4.85 6.02
C ARG A 155 -37.46 -4.12 4.68
N LEU A 156 -38.70 -3.74 4.35
CA LEU A 156 -39.02 -2.93 3.16
C LEU A 156 -38.27 -1.61 3.18
N GLY A 157 -38.25 -0.92 4.33
CA GLY A 157 -37.58 0.36 4.47
C GLY A 157 -36.10 0.28 4.12
N VAL A 158 -35.40 -0.75 4.59
CA VAL A 158 -33.99 -1.01 4.24
C VAL A 158 -33.82 -1.19 2.72
N LEU A 159 -34.68 -1.96 2.06
CA LEU A 159 -34.60 -2.18 0.60
C LEU A 159 -34.78 -0.87 -0.18
N LEU A 160 -35.76 -0.05 0.21
CA LEU A 160 -36.05 1.24 -0.44
C LEU A 160 -34.86 2.22 -0.32
N THR A 161 -34.11 2.19 0.78
CA THR A 161 -32.92 3.05 0.94
C THR A 161 -31.74 2.75 0.01
N ARG A 162 -31.77 1.63 -0.73
CA ARG A 162 -30.74 1.30 -1.72
C ARG A 162 -30.88 2.11 -3.03
N SER A 163 -32.04 2.72 -3.25
CA SER A 163 -32.31 3.64 -4.37
C SER A 163 -32.41 5.07 -3.85
N ASP A 164 -32.02 6.05 -4.65
CA ASP A 164 -32.19 7.47 -4.31
C ASP A 164 -33.65 7.92 -4.35
N ASP A 165 -34.44 7.39 -5.28
CA ASP A 165 -35.83 7.82 -5.52
C ASP A 165 -36.76 7.50 -4.33
N ASP A 166 -36.50 6.36 -3.66
CA ASP A 166 -37.34 5.85 -2.57
C ASP A 166 -36.66 6.00 -1.19
N ALA A 167 -35.49 6.63 -1.10
CA ALA A 167 -34.68 6.66 0.12
C ALA A 167 -35.40 7.27 1.32
N GLU A 168 -36.09 8.40 1.12
CA GLU A 168 -36.81 9.08 2.21
C GLU A 168 -38.05 8.29 2.66
N GLU A 169 -38.75 7.62 1.73
CA GLU A 169 -39.81 6.67 2.09
C GLU A 169 -39.24 5.55 2.96
N GLY A 170 -38.12 4.97 2.53
CA GLY A 170 -37.45 3.88 3.25
C GLY A 170 -37.01 4.28 4.67
N LEU A 171 -36.38 5.45 4.80
CA LEU A 171 -35.95 5.98 6.10
C LEU A 171 -37.13 6.30 7.03
N ALA A 172 -38.22 6.88 6.51
CA ALA A 172 -39.42 7.12 7.30
C ALA A 172 -40.04 5.80 7.78
N LEU A 173 -40.12 4.81 6.90
CA LEU A 173 -40.72 3.52 7.18
C LEU A 173 -39.93 2.74 8.25
N VAL A 174 -38.60 2.69 8.13
CA VAL A 174 -37.75 1.95 9.08
C VAL A 174 -37.74 2.59 10.48
N ARG A 175 -37.77 3.93 10.56
CA ARG A 175 -37.86 4.67 11.82
C ARG A 175 -39.20 4.43 12.52
N ALA A 176 -40.31 4.58 11.79
CA ALA A 176 -41.64 4.32 12.32
C ALA A 176 -41.80 2.87 12.80
N ALA A 177 -41.25 1.91 12.04
CA ALA A 177 -41.23 0.51 12.43
C ALA A 177 -40.44 0.26 13.71
N ALA A 178 -39.24 0.84 13.85
CA ALA A 178 -38.45 0.71 15.07
C ALA A 178 -39.14 1.34 16.29
N GLU A 179 -39.76 2.51 16.15
CA GLU A 179 -40.53 3.16 17.22
C GLU A 179 -41.76 2.33 17.65
N ALA A 180 -42.43 1.67 16.70
CA ALA A 180 -43.53 0.77 17.01
C ALA A 180 -43.05 -0.51 17.71
N LEU A 181 -41.96 -1.11 17.25
CA LEU A 181 -41.35 -2.30 17.87
C LEU A 181 -40.77 -2.00 19.25
N GLU A 182 -40.31 -0.77 19.51
CA GLU A 182 -39.89 -0.36 20.86
C GLU A 182 -41.03 -0.48 21.88
N ARG A 183 -42.27 -0.18 21.45
CA ARG A 183 -43.46 -0.25 22.30
C ARG A 183 -44.09 -1.64 22.36
N LEU A 184 -44.08 -2.37 21.24
CA LEU A 184 -44.90 -3.56 21.04
C LEU A 184 -44.09 -4.85 20.95
N GLY A 185 -42.83 -4.77 20.54
CA GLY A 185 -41.99 -5.92 20.23
C GLY A 185 -41.25 -6.48 21.44
N ASP A 186 -40.81 -7.73 21.30
CA ASP A 186 -39.89 -8.36 22.26
C ASP A 186 -38.45 -7.80 22.14
N ALA A 187 -37.53 -8.26 23.00
CA ALA A 187 -36.15 -7.76 23.01
C ALA A 187 -35.39 -8.03 21.70
N ARG A 188 -35.64 -9.17 21.04
CA ARG A 188 -35.03 -9.52 19.74
C ARG A 188 -35.58 -8.62 18.65
N GLN A 189 -36.88 -8.38 18.63
CA GLN A 189 -37.55 -7.52 17.65
C GLN A 189 -37.11 -6.06 17.79
N ARG A 190 -36.94 -5.55 19.02
CA ARG A 190 -36.37 -4.22 19.27
C ARG A 190 -34.95 -4.11 18.74
N ALA A 191 -34.08 -5.07 19.05
CA ALA A 191 -32.71 -5.10 18.52
C ALA A 191 -32.68 -5.13 16.99
N ALA A 192 -33.51 -5.98 16.36
CA ALA A 192 -33.60 -6.06 14.91
C ALA A 192 -34.21 -4.79 14.28
N GLY A 193 -35.09 -4.07 14.98
CA GLY A 193 -35.61 -2.78 14.55
C GLY A 193 -34.50 -1.73 14.45
N HIS A 194 -33.72 -1.58 15.52
CA HIS A 194 -32.57 -0.64 15.57
C HIS A 194 -31.46 -1.03 14.58
N ASP A 195 -31.17 -2.32 14.42
CA ASP A 195 -30.24 -2.84 13.40
C ASP A 195 -30.66 -2.42 11.98
N ARG A 196 -31.95 -2.53 11.65
CA ARG A 196 -32.48 -2.09 10.34
C ARG A 196 -32.42 -0.58 10.16
N VAL A 197 -32.69 0.21 11.20
CA VAL A 197 -32.50 1.67 11.14
C VAL A 197 -31.05 2.01 10.84
N ALA A 198 -30.10 1.36 11.53
CA ALA A 198 -28.68 1.56 11.30
C ALA A 198 -28.27 1.18 9.87
N LEU A 199 -28.73 0.04 9.36
CA LEU A 199 -28.43 -0.41 8.00
C LEU A 199 -29.01 0.53 6.93
N ALA A 200 -30.24 1.00 7.13
CA ALA A 200 -30.84 1.99 6.23
C ALA A 200 -30.08 3.33 6.23
N LEU A 201 -29.59 3.77 7.39
CA LEU A 201 -28.77 4.98 7.51
C LEU A 201 -27.36 4.77 6.92
N LEU A 202 -26.81 3.57 7.01
CA LEU A 202 -25.54 3.18 6.39
C LEU A 202 -25.60 3.29 4.87
N HIS A 203 -26.66 2.80 4.22
CA HIS A 203 -26.87 2.97 2.77
C HIS A 203 -26.90 4.44 2.33
N ARG A 204 -27.22 5.36 3.26
CA ARG A 204 -27.31 6.81 3.02
C ARG A 204 -26.12 7.58 3.59
N GLU A 205 -25.06 6.88 3.98
CA GLU A 205 -23.82 7.47 4.52
C GLU A 205 -24.01 8.34 5.78
N ARG A 206 -25.06 8.06 6.57
CA ARG A 206 -25.39 8.79 7.81
C ARG A 206 -24.78 8.12 9.04
N TRP A 207 -23.45 8.01 9.05
CA TRP A 207 -22.67 7.17 9.98
C TRP A 207 -22.97 7.42 11.46
N ALA A 208 -22.99 8.68 11.89
CA ALA A 208 -23.22 9.04 13.29
C ALA A 208 -24.62 8.66 13.78
N GLU A 209 -25.65 8.86 12.94
CA GLU A 209 -27.01 8.48 13.28
C GLU A 209 -27.20 6.96 13.28
N ALA A 210 -26.52 6.25 12.37
CA ALA A 210 -26.52 4.80 12.32
C ALA A 210 -25.91 4.19 13.60
N LEU A 211 -24.78 4.72 14.06
CA LEU A 211 -24.18 4.31 15.34
C LEU A 211 -25.12 4.59 16.52
N ALA A 212 -25.74 5.78 16.55
CA ALA A 212 -26.72 6.12 17.59
C ALA A 212 -27.96 5.20 17.57
N ALA A 213 -28.34 4.65 16.41
CA ALA A 213 -29.38 3.63 16.33
C ALA A 213 -28.89 2.30 16.94
N LEU A 214 -27.67 1.84 16.61
CA LEU A 214 -27.10 0.63 17.22
C LEU A 214 -26.87 0.75 18.73
N ASP A 215 -26.59 1.94 19.25
CA ASP A 215 -26.45 2.17 20.70
C ASP A 215 -27.78 2.03 21.46
N ARG A 216 -28.92 2.16 20.76
CA ARG A 216 -30.25 1.90 21.32
C ARG A 216 -30.66 0.42 21.24
N ALA A 217 -29.94 -0.41 20.49
CA ALA A 217 -30.25 -1.83 20.41
C ALA A 217 -29.98 -2.51 21.77
N PRO A 218 -30.93 -3.33 22.29
CA PRO A 218 -30.71 -4.08 23.52
C PRO A 218 -29.44 -4.95 23.47
N ALA A 219 -28.66 -4.91 24.56
CA ALA A 219 -27.46 -5.74 24.70
C ALA A 219 -27.79 -7.23 24.53
N GLY A 220 -26.91 -7.97 23.84
CA GLY A 220 -27.10 -9.39 23.56
C GLY A 220 -28.26 -9.69 22.59
N ALA A 221 -28.84 -8.68 21.94
CA ALA A 221 -29.84 -8.82 20.88
C ALA A 221 -31.07 -9.68 21.26
N GLY A 222 -31.50 -9.60 22.52
CA GLY A 222 -32.61 -10.41 23.03
C GLY A 222 -32.29 -11.92 23.16
N GLY A 223 -31.01 -12.28 23.23
CA GLY A 223 -30.53 -13.67 23.28
C GLY A 223 -30.25 -14.30 21.91
N ASP A 224 -30.53 -13.58 20.81
CA ASP A 224 -30.25 -14.05 19.46
C ASP A 224 -28.78 -13.78 19.08
N ARG A 225 -27.97 -14.84 19.12
CA ARG A 225 -26.54 -14.74 18.80
C ARG A 225 -26.26 -14.38 17.34
N HIS A 226 -27.10 -14.80 16.39
CA HIS A 226 -26.91 -14.45 14.97
C HIS A 226 -27.15 -12.96 14.75
N LEU A 227 -28.21 -12.43 15.36
CA LEU A 227 -28.50 -10.99 15.33
C LEU A 227 -27.39 -10.18 16.03
N ALA A 228 -26.88 -10.65 17.18
CA ALA A 228 -25.77 -10.00 17.87
C ALA A 228 -24.51 -9.91 17.00
N ALA A 229 -24.17 -11.00 16.31
CA ALA A 229 -23.06 -11.05 15.36
C ALA A 229 -23.22 -10.03 14.22
N ARG A 230 -24.41 -9.96 13.62
CA ARG A 230 -24.70 -8.99 12.54
C ARG A 230 -24.62 -7.54 13.02
N ILE A 231 -25.17 -7.25 14.21
CA ILE A 231 -25.08 -5.91 14.82
C ILE A 231 -23.62 -5.52 15.07
N ALA A 232 -22.80 -6.45 15.58
CA ALA A 232 -21.38 -6.22 15.80
C ALA A 232 -20.64 -5.93 14.48
N LEU A 233 -20.96 -6.65 13.40
CA LEU A 233 -20.40 -6.40 12.07
C LEU A 233 -20.80 -5.02 11.51
N HIS A 234 -22.08 -4.66 11.57
CA HIS A 234 -22.54 -3.32 11.16
C HIS A 234 -21.89 -2.22 12.00
N ARG A 235 -21.75 -2.43 13.31
CA ARG A 235 -21.05 -1.51 14.21
C ARG A 235 -19.59 -1.34 13.80
N ALA A 236 -18.88 -2.42 13.48
CA ALA A 236 -17.50 -2.37 13.02
C ALA A 236 -17.36 -1.52 11.75
N HIS A 237 -18.22 -1.74 10.76
CA HIS A 237 -18.21 -0.97 9.52
C HIS A 237 -18.50 0.53 9.74
N LEU A 238 -19.47 0.85 10.59
CA LEU A 238 -19.82 2.24 10.89
C LEU A 238 -18.71 2.99 11.66
N LEU A 239 -18.03 2.29 12.59
CA LEU A 239 -16.88 2.83 13.32
C LEU A 239 -15.67 3.03 12.40
N GLU A 240 -15.46 2.12 11.44
CA GLU A 240 -14.44 2.27 10.38
C GLU A 240 -14.69 3.54 9.56
N GLN A 241 -15.92 3.77 9.08
CA GLN A 241 -16.27 4.99 8.33
C GLN A 241 -16.17 6.28 9.15
N SER A 242 -16.14 6.17 10.48
CA SER A 242 -16.04 7.29 11.41
C SER A 242 -14.62 7.50 11.97
N ASP A 243 -13.61 6.81 11.41
CA ASP A 243 -12.20 6.86 11.84
C ASP A 243 -11.97 6.47 13.31
N ARG A 244 -12.82 5.58 13.86
CA ARG A 244 -12.73 5.04 15.22
C ARG A 244 -12.12 3.64 15.20
N VAL A 245 -10.89 3.53 14.71
CA VAL A 245 -10.23 2.28 14.30
C VAL A 245 -10.19 1.23 15.43
N GLU A 246 -9.80 1.61 16.64
CA GLU A 246 -9.73 0.70 17.80
C GLU A 246 -11.09 0.06 18.14
N GLU A 247 -12.14 0.88 18.13
CA GLU A 247 -13.50 0.41 18.43
C GLU A 247 -14.06 -0.43 17.29
N ALA A 248 -13.73 -0.07 16.03
CA ALA A 248 -14.08 -0.85 14.86
C ALA A 248 -13.44 -2.25 14.92
N ARG A 249 -12.17 -2.33 15.30
CA ARG A 249 -11.44 -3.59 15.49
C ARG A 249 -12.07 -4.45 16.57
N ALA A 250 -12.41 -3.87 17.72
CA ALA A 250 -13.07 -4.59 18.82
C ALA A 250 -14.45 -5.13 18.40
N ALA A 251 -15.22 -4.35 17.65
CA ALA A 251 -16.52 -4.80 17.13
C ALA A 251 -16.37 -5.90 16.06
N ALA A 252 -15.36 -5.82 15.20
CA ALA A 252 -15.05 -6.85 14.21
C ALA A 252 -14.60 -8.16 14.87
N ASP A 253 -13.77 -8.08 15.92
CA ASP A 253 -13.33 -9.26 16.67
C ASP A 253 -14.48 -9.95 17.40
N GLU A 254 -15.40 -9.17 17.98
CA GLU A 254 -16.61 -9.71 18.59
C GLU A 254 -17.50 -10.44 17.55
N ALA A 255 -17.70 -9.83 16.37
CA ALA A 255 -18.43 -10.48 15.27
C ALA A 255 -17.73 -11.78 14.81
N ARG A 256 -16.40 -11.77 14.70
CA ARG A 256 -15.58 -12.93 14.32
C ARG A 256 -15.70 -14.07 15.34
N ARG A 257 -15.60 -13.74 16.63
CA ARG A 257 -15.75 -14.70 17.74
C ARG A 257 -17.14 -15.33 17.74
N ILE A 258 -18.21 -14.53 17.65
CA ILE A 258 -19.57 -15.06 17.59
C ILE A 258 -19.76 -15.93 16.33
N GLY A 259 -19.24 -15.51 15.18
CA GLY A 259 -19.33 -16.27 13.94
C GLY A 259 -18.70 -17.65 14.01
N ARG A 260 -17.51 -17.73 14.61
CA ARG A 260 -16.80 -18.99 14.84
C ARG A 260 -17.59 -19.91 15.76
N GLU A 261 -18.15 -19.37 16.85
CA GLU A 261 -18.98 -20.15 17.79
C GLU A 261 -20.26 -20.68 17.14
N LEU A 262 -20.81 -19.96 16.16
CA LEU A 262 -22.00 -20.37 15.40
C LEU A 262 -21.69 -21.27 14.21
N GLY A 263 -20.42 -21.37 13.78
CA GLY A 263 -20.02 -22.12 12.59
C GLY A 263 -20.53 -21.51 11.26
N VAL A 264 -20.83 -20.21 11.23
CA VAL A 264 -21.36 -19.54 10.02
C VAL A 264 -20.19 -18.95 9.22
N GLY A 265 -19.80 -19.64 8.15
CA GLY A 265 -18.65 -19.27 7.31
C GLY A 265 -18.76 -17.89 6.67
N GLU A 266 -19.93 -17.52 6.16
CA GLU A 266 -20.17 -16.19 5.55
C GLU A 266 -19.94 -15.05 6.53
N LEU A 267 -20.48 -15.17 7.74
CA LEU A 267 -20.34 -14.15 8.78
C LEU A 267 -18.89 -14.09 9.28
N THR A 268 -18.25 -15.24 9.50
CA THR A 268 -16.83 -15.30 9.90
C THR A 268 -15.96 -14.62 8.85
N THR A 269 -16.20 -14.91 7.58
CA THR A 269 -15.49 -14.29 6.45
C THR A 269 -15.66 -12.77 6.43
N ALA A 270 -16.88 -12.27 6.54
CA ALA A 270 -17.16 -10.84 6.53
C ALA A 270 -16.53 -10.10 7.74
N ALA A 271 -16.58 -10.73 8.91
CA ALA A 271 -15.96 -10.20 10.13
C ALA A 271 -14.43 -10.17 10.02
N CYS A 272 -13.80 -11.24 9.52
CA CYS A 272 -12.35 -11.28 9.29
C CYS A 272 -11.90 -10.21 8.29
N LEU A 273 -12.59 -10.05 7.15
CA LEU A 273 -12.26 -9.01 6.18
C LEU A 273 -12.38 -7.59 6.77
N THR A 274 -13.33 -7.38 7.69
CA THR A 274 -13.46 -6.10 8.42
C THR A 274 -12.36 -5.91 9.46
N TYR A 275 -11.99 -6.98 10.17
CA TYR A 275 -10.88 -6.97 11.11
C TYR A 275 -9.56 -6.63 10.40
N VAL A 276 -9.27 -7.24 9.25
CA VAL A 276 -8.04 -7.00 8.47
C VAL A 276 -7.83 -5.52 8.13
N ARG A 277 -8.90 -4.79 7.79
CA ARG A 277 -8.80 -3.35 7.46
C ARG A 277 -8.51 -2.46 8.67
N THR A 278 -8.67 -2.99 9.87
CA THR A 278 -8.50 -2.24 11.12
C THR A 278 -7.33 -2.75 11.95
N ALA A 279 -6.68 -3.85 11.60
CA ALA A 279 -5.59 -4.44 12.37
C ALA A 279 -4.33 -3.56 12.36
N ASP A 280 -3.69 -3.38 13.53
CA ASP A 280 -2.41 -2.66 13.63
C ASP A 280 -1.22 -3.55 13.23
N ASP A 281 -1.25 -4.82 13.66
CA ASP A 281 -0.22 -5.80 13.34
C ASP A 281 -0.57 -6.53 12.03
N PRO A 282 0.27 -6.44 10.98
CA PRO A 282 0.10 -7.20 9.76
C PRO A 282 -0.01 -8.72 9.99
N ALA A 283 0.64 -9.28 11.02
CA ALA A 283 0.56 -10.70 11.34
C ALA A 283 -0.85 -11.11 11.80
N ASP A 284 -1.53 -10.27 12.56
CA ASP A 284 -2.92 -10.50 12.99
C ASP A 284 -3.88 -10.45 11.81
N ALA A 285 -3.64 -9.55 10.85
CA ALA A 285 -4.38 -9.49 9.59
C ALA A 285 -4.20 -10.77 8.77
N VAL A 286 -2.97 -11.30 8.67
CA VAL A 286 -2.71 -12.58 7.99
C VAL A 286 -3.48 -13.72 8.68
N ALA A 287 -3.42 -13.82 10.01
CA ALA A 287 -4.14 -14.85 10.75
C ALA A 287 -5.66 -14.76 10.56
N ALA A 288 -6.22 -13.55 10.50
CA ALA A 288 -7.64 -13.34 10.22
C ALA A 288 -8.02 -13.81 8.79
N CYS A 289 -7.16 -13.56 7.81
CA CYS A 289 -7.37 -14.07 6.45
C CYS A 289 -7.27 -15.59 6.35
N ASP A 290 -6.32 -16.21 7.06
CA ASP A 290 -6.21 -17.68 7.12
C ASP A 290 -7.47 -18.31 7.72
N GLU A 291 -8.00 -17.72 8.79
CA GLU A 291 -9.30 -18.11 9.36
C GLU A 291 -10.44 -17.98 8.34
N ALA A 292 -10.49 -16.87 7.61
CA ALA A 292 -11.53 -16.66 6.60
C ALA A 292 -11.44 -17.67 5.46
N LEU A 293 -10.24 -17.92 4.91
CA LEU A 293 -10.05 -18.86 3.79
C LEU A 293 -10.47 -20.29 4.13
N ALA A 294 -10.38 -20.70 5.39
CA ALA A 294 -10.80 -22.03 5.82
C ALA A 294 -12.32 -22.27 5.70
N VAL A 295 -13.13 -21.20 5.68
CA VAL A 295 -14.60 -21.26 5.71
C VAL A 295 -15.27 -20.43 4.61
N ALA A 296 -14.48 -19.79 3.75
CA ALA A 296 -14.96 -18.83 2.77
C ALA A 296 -15.81 -19.50 1.67
N PRO A 297 -16.95 -18.92 1.30
CA PRO A 297 -17.62 -19.30 0.06
C PRO A 297 -16.78 -18.89 -1.16
N ALA A 298 -16.95 -19.58 -2.29
CA ALA A 298 -16.14 -19.39 -3.49
C ALA A 298 -16.13 -17.94 -4.03
N ASN A 299 -17.22 -17.20 -3.86
CA ASN A 299 -17.31 -15.80 -4.27
C ASN A 299 -16.42 -14.88 -3.40
N ALA A 300 -16.15 -15.24 -2.14
CA ALA A 300 -15.32 -14.47 -1.22
C ALA A 300 -13.83 -14.82 -1.31
N GLU A 301 -13.44 -15.87 -2.04
CA GLU A 301 -12.03 -16.29 -2.12
C GLU A 301 -11.10 -15.19 -2.65
N LEU A 302 -11.45 -14.55 -3.77
CA LEU A 302 -10.66 -13.48 -4.38
C LEU A 302 -10.36 -12.31 -3.40
N PRO A 303 -11.35 -11.65 -2.77
CA PRO A 303 -11.07 -10.54 -1.86
C PRO A 303 -10.25 -10.96 -0.63
N ILE A 304 -10.40 -12.20 -0.12
CA ILE A 304 -9.60 -12.66 1.02
C ILE A 304 -8.15 -12.89 0.61
N ARG A 305 -7.89 -13.51 -0.55
CA ARG A 305 -6.52 -13.71 -1.05
C ARG A 305 -5.81 -12.38 -1.27
N VAL A 306 -6.49 -11.40 -1.87
CA VAL A 306 -5.92 -10.05 -2.05
C VAL A 306 -5.61 -9.40 -0.70
N ALA A 307 -6.54 -9.50 0.27
CA ALA A 307 -6.33 -8.96 1.61
C ALA A 307 -5.15 -9.65 2.33
N ARG A 308 -5.04 -10.98 2.22
CA ARG A 308 -3.93 -11.76 2.79
C ARG A 308 -2.60 -11.41 2.16
N ALA A 309 -2.54 -11.32 0.83
CA ALA A 309 -1.32 -10.98 0.10
C ALA A 309 -0.78 -9.59 0.50
N ARG A 310 -1.67 -8.61 0.66
CA ARG A 310 -1.31 -7.27 1.16
C ARG A 310 -0.80 -7.32 2.59
N ALA A 311 -1.50 -8.04 3.48
CA ALA A 311 -1.05 -8.22 4.86
C ALA A 311 0.31 -8.94 4.95
N LEU A 312 0.56 -9.93 4.09
CA LEU A 312 1.84 -10.63 3.98
C LEU A 312 2.96 -9.69 3.52
N LEU A 313 2.72 -8.82 2.52
CA LEU A 313 3.69 -7.79 2.13
C LEU A 313 4.01 -6.84 3.29
N SER A 314 2.98 -6.34 3.99
CA SER A 314 3.17 -5.47 5.16
C SER A 314 3.90 -6.17 6.32
N ALA A 315 3.74 -7.48 6.45
CA ALA A 315 4.45 -8.31 7.44
C ALA A 315 5.90 -8.66 7.01
N GLY A 316 6.39 -8.15 5.87
CA GLY A 316 7.70 -8.50 5.33
C GLY A 316 7.81 -9.93 4.76
N ARG A 317 6.67 -10.61 4.55
CA ARG A 317 6.55 -11.98 4.04
C ARG A 317 6.22 -12.00 2.54
N ALA A 318 6.98 -11.24 1.76
CA ALA A 318 6.69 -11.05 0.33
C ALA A 318 6.72 -12.36 -0.49
N ALA A 319 7.54 -13.34 -0.10
CA ALA A 319 7.57 -14.65 -0.77
C ALA A 319 6.22 -15.39 -0.65
N ASP A 320 5.57 -15.33 0.51
CA ASP A 320 4.27 -15.96 0.72
C ASP A 320 3.15 -15.17 0.01
N ALA A 321 3.31 -13.85 -0.14
CA ALA A 321 2.32 -13.00 -0.81
C ALA A 321 2.20 -13.29 -2.32
N VAL A 322 3.30 -13.73 -2.96
CA VAL A 322 3.34 -14.02 -4.39
C VAL A 322 2.28 -15.06 -4.77
N ASP A 323 2.18 -16.16 -4.03
CA ASP A 323 1.24 -17.26 -4.36
C ASP A 323 -0.22 -16.78 -4.32
N ASP A 324 -0.57 -15.94 -3.35
CA ASP A 324 -1.92 -15.37 -3.27
C ASP A 324 -2.21 -14.37 -4.38
N PHE A 325 -1.24 -13.53 -4.74
CA PHE A 325 -1.43 -12.61 -5.86
C PHE A 325 -1.53 -13.34 -7.20
N VAL A 326 -0.76 -14.40 -7.42
CA VAL A 326 -0.89 -15.25 -8.62
C VAL A 326 -2.28 -15.86 -8.70
N GLU A 327 -2.76 -16.47 -7.61
CA GLU A 327 -4.11 -17.06 -7.58
C GLU A 327 -5.19 -15.98 -7.74
N ALA A 328 -5.03 -14.81 -7.12
CA ALA A 328 -5.96 -13.70 -7.27
C ALA A 328 -6.04 -13.20 -8.72
N VAL A 329 -4.91 -13.07 -9.42
CA VAL A 329 -4.89 -12.72 -10.85
C VAL A 329 -5.61 -13.79 -11.68
N THR A 330 -5.34 -15.07 -11.43
CA THR A 330 -6.02 -16.19 -12.11
C THR A 330 -7.53 -16.13 -11.93
N LEU A 331 -8.01 -16.02 -10.68
CA LEU A 331 -9.44 -15.90 -10.38
C LEU A 331 -10.08 -14.69 -11.04
N CYS A 332 -9.37 -13.55 -11.12
CA CYS A 332 -9.86 -12.34 -11.76
C CYS A 332 -10.05 -12.55 -13.28
N VAL A 333 -9.06 -13.17 -13.93
CA VAL A 333 -9.09 -13.49 -15.36
C VAL A 333 -10.19 -14.50 -15.69
N GLU A 334 -10.30 -15.59 -14.92
CA GLU A 334 -11.33 -16.62 -15.12
C GLU A 334 -12.75 -16.07 -15.00
N ARG A 335 -12.96 -15.10 -14.10
CA ARG A 335 -14.26 -14.48 -13.86
C ARG A 335 -14.55 -13.30 -14.79
N GLY A 336 -13.58 -12.88 -15.61
CA GLY A 336 -13.68 -11.67 -16.43
C GLY A 336 -13.89 -10.41 -15.59
N ALA A 337 -13.40 -10.40 -14.35
CA ALA A 337 -13.57 -9.28 -13.44
C ALA A 337 -12.66 -8.10 -13.85
N GLU A 338 -13.22 -6.90 -13.83
CA GLU A 338 -12.46 -5.67 -14.01
C GLU A 338 -11.53 -5.49 -12.80
N GLY A 339 -10.21 -5.40 -13.02
CA GLY A 339 -9.23 -5.23 -11.94
C GLY A 339 -7.97 -6.08 -12.05
N ASP A 340 -7.91 -7.00 -13.01
CA ASP A 340 -6.74 -7.87 -13.24
C ASP A 340 -5.42 -7.08 -13.44
N ALA A 341 -5.48 -5.90 -14.07
CA ALA A 341 -4.34 -5.02 -14.28
C ALA A 341 -3.80 -4.44 -12.96
N PHE A 342 -4.69 -4.11 -12.02
CA PHE A 342 -4.31 -3.63 -10.68
C PHE A 342 -3.65 -4.76 -9.88
N LEU A 343 -4.19 -5.98 -9.96
CA LEU A 343 -3.63 -7.14 -9.28
C LEU A 343 -2.26 -7.53 -9.87
N ARG A 344 -2.08 -7.43 -11.18
CA ARG A 344 -0.77 -7.62 -11.82
C ARG A 344 0.24 -6.58 -11.34
N TRP A 345 -0.13 -5.32 -11.21
CA TRP A 345 0.77 -4.31 -10.65
C TRP A 345 1.21 -4.66 -9.21
N GLU A 346 0.29 -5.10 -8.35
CA GLU A 346 0.63 -5.56 -6.99
C GLU A 346 1.50 -6.83 -6.99
N LEU A 347 1.23 -7.78 -7.89
CA LEU A 347 2.04 -8.98 -8.10
C LEU A 347 3.47 -8.64 -8.56
N ALA A 348 3.63 -7.72 -9.52
CA ALA A 348 4.94 -7.27 -9.96
C ALA A 348 5.74 -6.63 -8.83
N ASN A 349 5.07 -5.88 -7.95
CA ASN A 349 5.70 -5.36 -6.74
C ASN A 349 6.15 -6.48 -5.79
N ALA A 350 5.32 -7.50 -5.58
CA ALA A 350 5.70 -8.65 -4.77
C ALA A 350 6.93 -9.37 -5.35
N TYR A 351 6.96 -9.62 -6.67
CA TYR A 351 8.12 -10.20 -7.36
C TYR A 351 9.39 -9.36 -7.20
N ARG A 352 9.28 -8.03 -7.35
CA ARG A 352 10.40 -7.11 -7.16
C ARG A 352 10.98 -7.21 -5.75
N VAL A 353 10.13 -7.23 -4.72
CA VAL A 353 10.57 -7.29 -3.30
C VAL A 353 11.33 -8.59 -3.00
N VAL A 354 10.97 -9.71 -3.63
CA VAL A 354 11.68 -10.99 -3.45
C VAL A 354 12.86 -11.19 -4.40
N GLY A 355 13.20 -10.18 -5.21
CA GLY A 355 14.34 -10.21 -6.14
C GLY A 355 14.09 -11.00 -7.44
N ARG A 356 12.83 -11.36 -7.73
CA ARG A 356 12.41 -12.05 -8.98
C ARG A 356 12.16 -11.01 -10.07
N LEU A 357 13.22 -10.31 -10.47
CA LEU A 357 13.11 -9.12 -11.31
C LEU A 357 12.62 -9.42 -12.74
N GLY A 358 12.94 -10.58 -13.31
CA GLY A 358 12.43 -10.97 -14.63
C GLY A 358 10.92 -11.12 -14.66
N GLU A 359 10.36 -11.87 -13.70
CA GLU A 359 8.91 -12.03 -13.56
C GLU A 359 8.22 -10.72 -13.17
N ALA A 360 8.89 -9.87 -12.38
CA ALA A 360 8.38 -8.54 -12.06
C ALA A 360 8.22 -7.67 -13.32
N ALA A 361 9.19 -7.73 -14.25
CA ALA A 361 9.16 -6.97 -15.49
C ALA A 361 8.00 -7.41 -16.39
N GLU A 362 7.90 -8.72 -16.68
CA GLU A 362 6.85 -9.30 -17.52
C GLU A 362 5.44 -8.93 -17.02
N VAL A 363 5.20 -9.11 -15.72
CA VAL A 363 3.88 -8.82 -15.13
C VAL A 363 3.59 -7.31 -15.09
N ALA A 364 4.60 -6.46 -14.84
CA ALA A 364 4.41 -5.01 -14.84
C ALA A 364 4.13 -4.47 -16.26
N GLU A 365 4.74 -5.04 -17.30
CA GLU A 365 4.43 -4.68 -18.70
C GLU A 365 2.96 -4.94 -19.03
N GLU A 366 2.44 -6.12 -18.68
CA GLU A 366 1.02 -6.44 -18.84
C GLU A 366 0.12 -5.51 -18.03
N ALA A 367 0.53 -5.18 -16.79
CA ALA A 367 -0.20 -4.28 -15.93
C ALA A 367 -0.31 -2.87 -16.53
N VAL A 368 0.80 -2.29 -17.04
CA VAL A 368 0.79 -0.97 -17.70
C VAL A 368 -0.19 -0.95 -18.88
N LEU A 369 -0.15 -1.97 -19.75
CA LEU A 369 -1.06 -2.09 -20.88
C LEU A 369 -2.53 -2.22 -20.46
N GLY A 370 -2.80 -2.95 -19.38
CA GLY A 370 -4.14 -3.06 -18.79
C GLY A 370 -4.64 -1.74 -18.22
N LEU A 371 -3.81 -1.06 -17.42
CA LEU A 371 -4.15 0.21 -16.77
C LEU A 371 -4.35 1.34 -17.79
N ASP A 372 -3.56 1.39 -18.85
CA ASP A 372 -3.76 2.33 -19.97
C ASP A 372 -5.11 2.12 -20.66
N ARG A 373 -5.48 0.86 -20.95
CA ARG A 373 -6.78 0.54 -21.57
C ARG A 373 -7.96 0.94 -20.68
N LEU A 374 -7.79 0.87 -19.36
CA LEU A 374 -8.79 1.29 -18.37
C LEU A 374 -8.84 2.82 -18.17
N GLY A 375 -7.89 3.58 -18.74
CA GLY A 375 -7.77 5.01 -18.49
C GLY A 375 -7.26 5.36 -17.07
N ALA A 376 -6.74 4.38 -16.33
CA ALA A 376 -6.21 4.52 -14.98
C ALA A 376 -4.77 5.08 -15.02
N GLN A 377 -4.61 6.32 -15.51
CA GLN A 377 -3.30 6.89 -15.82
C GLN A 377 -2.38 7.03 -14.59
N ALA A 378 -2.92 7.41 -13.43
CA ALA A 378 -2.11 7.55 -12.21
C ALA A 378 -1.52 6.20 -11.75
N GLU A 379 -2.30 5.13 -11.87
CA GLU A 379 -1.85 3.77 -11.60
C GLU A 379 -0.84 3.29 -12.64
N ALA A 380 -1.10 3.56 -13.93
CA ALA A 380 -0.18 3.20 -15.00
C ALA A 380 1.19 3.86 -14.80
N ASP A 381 1.22 5.14 -14.40
CA ASP A 381 2.46 5.86 -14.12
C ASP A 381 3.20 5.29 -12.89
N ARG A 382 2.50 4.94 -11.81
CA ARG A 382 3.12 4.23 -10.68
C ARG A 382 3.70 2.88 -11.10
N CYS A 383 3.02 2.16 -12.00
CA CYS A 383 3.50 0.89 -12.52
C CYS A 383 4.71 1.07 -13.44
N ARG A 384 4.76 2.12 -14.27
CA ARG A 384 5.94 2.48 -15.08
C ARG A 384 7.14 2.83 -14.21
N HIS A 385 6.93 3.55 -13.11
CA HIS A 385 8.02 3.90 -12.18
C HIS A 385 8.60 2.64 -11.53
N LEU A 386 7.74 1.73 -11.08
CA LEU A 386 8.16 0.41 -10.59
C LEU A 386 8.93 -0.37 -11.65
N LEU A 387 8.43 -0.43 -12.88
CA LEU A 387 9.07 -1.15 -13.98
C LEU A 387 10.43 -0.55 -14.35
N ALA A 388 10.58 0.78 -14.32
CA ALA A 388 11.86 1.43 -14.52
C ALA A 388 12.90 0.99 -13.48
N GLY A 389 12.51 0.93 -12.20
CA GLY A 389 13.36 0.40 -11.13
C GLY A 389 13.71 -1.08 -11.31
N VAL A 390 12.77 -1.89 -11.81
CA VAL A 390 13.00 -3.32 -12.13
C VAL A 390 14.03 -3.46 -13.26
N TYR A 391 13.88 -2.73 -14.37
CA TYR A 391 14.85 -2.75 -15.47
C TYR A 391 16.23 -2.24 -15.03
N ALA A 392 16.30 -1.18 -14.24
CA ALA A 392 17.56 -0.70 -13.67
C ALA A 392 18.25 -1.79 -12.82
N GLY A 393 17.48 -2.53 -12.00
CA GLY A 393 17.98 -3.66 -11.22
C GLY A 393 18.45 -4.86 -12.06
N LEU A 394 17.87 -5.06 -13.25
CA LEU A 394 18.32 -6.05 -14.23
C LEU A 394 19.56 -5.59 -15.03
N GLY A 395 19.97 -4.32 -14.89
CA GLY A 395 21.00 -3.69 -15.71
C GLY A 395 20.52 -3.31 -17.12
N GLU A 396 19.21 -3.32 -17.36
CA GLU A 396 18.58 -2.87 -18.60
C GLU A 396 18.38 -1.36 -18.58
N ILE A 397 19.50 -0.65 -18.75
CA ILE A 397 19.58 0.81 -18.58
C ILE A 397 18.66 1.57 -19.55
N ASP A 398 18.69 1.25 -20.84
CA ASP A 398 17.94 2.02 -21.84
C ASP A 398 16.40 1.87 -21.71
N PRO A 399 15.84 0.67 -21.47
CA PRO A 399 14.42 0.52 -21.14
C PRO A 399 13.98 1.29 -19.89
N ALA A 400 14.79 1.26 -18.83
CA ALA A 400 14.51 2.02 -17.60
C ALA A 400 14.43 3.53 -17.89
N LEU A 401 15.40 4.05 -18.64
CA LEU A 401 15.45 5.47 -19.00
C LEU A 401 14.29 5.89 -19.90
N ALA A 402 13.87 5.05 -20.85
CA ALA A 402 12.72 5.34 -21.71
C ALA A 402 11.41 5.48 -20.90
N LEU A 403 11.22 4.65 -19.87
CA LEU A 403 10.07 4.76 -18.96
C LEU A 403 10.11 6.03 -18.12
N LEU A 404 11.27 6.36 -17.55
CA LEU A 404 11.44 7.59 -16.76
C LEU A 404 11.26 8.85 -17.60
N GLU A 405 11.71 8.85 -18.86
CA GLU A 405 11.47 9.94 -19.80
C GLU A 405 9.97 10.11 -20.07
N ARG A 406 9.27 9.01 -20.35
CA ARG A 406 7.82 9.03 -20.55
C ARG A 406 7.07 9.54 -19.31
N LEU A 407 7.50 9.14 -18.12
CA LEU A 407 6.95 9.63 -16.86
C LEU A 407 7.18 11.13 -16.67
N ALA A 408 8.38 11.62 -16.97
CA ALA A 408 8.69 13.05 -16.88
C ALA A 408 7.84 13.90 -17.84
N GLU A 409 7.46 13.37 -19.01
CA GLU A 409 6.48 13.99 -19.92
C GLU A 409 5.07 14.03 -19.34
N ASN A 410 4.61 12.91 -18.74
CA ASN A 410 3.28 12.82 -18.14
C ASN A 410 3.13 13.76 -16.92
N LEU A 411 4.24 14.04 -16.23
CA LEU A 411 4.29 14.87 -15.02
C LEU A 411 4.59 16.37 -15.30
N ASP A 412 4.42 16.86 -16.53
CA ASP A 412 4.76 18.25 -16.91
C ASP A 412 3.75 19.34 -16.44
N GLY A 413 2.77 18.96 -15.60
CA GLY A 413 1.84 19.90 -14.97
C GLY A 413 2.43 20.61 -13.75
N PRO A 414 1.99 21.83 -13.41
CA PRO A 414 2.53 22.61 -12.28
C PRO A 414 2.43 21.87 -10.94
N ASP A 415 1.36 21.12 -10.71
CA ASP A 415 1.14 20.34 -9.48
C ASP A 415 2.06 19.10 -9.39
N ASN A 416 2.69 18.71 -10.50
CA ASN A 416 3.50 17.49 -10.62
C ASN A 416 5.00 17.78 -10.71
N LEU A 417 5.41 19.06 -10.65
CA LEU A 417 6.81 19.46 -10.79
C LEU A 417 7.77 18.77 -9.80
N PRO A 418 7.44 18.56 -8.50
CA PRO A 418 8.30 17.79 -7.60
C PRO A 418 8.52 16.35 -8.06
N HIS A 419 7.44 15.66 -8.46
CA HIS A 419 7.51 14.27 -8.93
C HIS A 419 8.28 14.17 -10.25
N ARG A 420 8.09 15.13 -11.16
CA ARG A 420 8.87 15.23 -12.40
C ARG A 420 10.36 15.41 -12.11
N ALA A 421 10.70 16.28 -11.17
CA ALA A 421 12.08 16.51 -10.75
C ALA A 421 12.73 15.24 -10.19
N GLN A 422 12.00 14.48 -9.35
CA GLN A 422 12.47 13.21 -8.79
C GLN A 422 12.76 12.17 -9.89
N VAL A 423 11.83 12.00 -10.85
CA VAL A 423 12.01 11.06 -11.98
C VAL A 423 13.21 11.44 -12.85
N LEU A 424 13.43 12.74 -13.10
CA LEU A 424 14.60 13.24 -13.83
C LEU A 424 15.90 13.04 -13.04
N GLU A 425 15.88 13.26 -11.73
CA GLU A 425 17.04 13.05 -10.86
C GLU A 425 17.40 11.55 -10.77
N GLU A 426 16.42 10.67 -10.73
CA GLU A 426 16.60 9.22 -10.79
C GLU A 426 17.22 8.77 -12.11
N ALA A 427 16.70 9.27 -13.24
CA ALA A 427 17.28 9.02 -14.56
C ALA A 427 18.74 9.50 -14.65
N GLY A 428 19.04 10.67 -14.08
CA GLY A 428 20.42 11.17 -13.95
C GLY A 428 21.29 10.25 -13.10
N GLY A 429 20.76 9.70 -12.01
CA GLY A 429 21.44 8.71 -11.17
C GLY A 429 21.81 7.44 -11.93
N ILE A 430 20.85 6.85 -12.65
CA ILE A 430 21.06 5.64 -13.46
C ILE A 430 22.14 5.88 -14.52
N LEU A 431 22.11 7.03 -15.20
CA LEU A 431 23.12 7.40 -16.19
C LEU A 431 24.51 7.58 -15.56
N TYR A 432 24.58 8.24 -14.41
CA TYR A 432 25.84 8.48 -13.69
C TYR A 432 26.48 7.16 -13.24
N ASP A 433 25.69 6.23 -12.69
CA ASP A 433 26.18 4.92 -12.27
C ASP A 433 26.61 4.04 -13.46
N ALA A 434 26.10 4.32 -14.66
CA ALA A 434 26.50 3.69 -15.91
C ALA A 434 27.69 4.39 -16.62
N ASP A 435 28.38 5.31 -15.95
CA ASP A 435 29.47 6.14 -16.48
C ASP A 435 29.07 6.93 -17.76
N ARG A 436 27.78 7.30 -17.89
CA ARG A 436 27.24 8.17 -18.97
C ARG A 436 27.14 9.62 -18.50
N ASP A 437 28.25 10.14 -17.97
CA ASP A 437 28.32 11.34 -17.16
C ASP A 437 27.76 12.61 -17.83
N ALA A 438 28.07 12.86 -19.10
CA ALA A 438 27.56 14.05 -19.81
C ALA A 438 26.03 14.06 -19.89
N VAL A 439 25.42 12.91 -20.20
CA VAL A 439 23.95 12.80 -20.28
C VAL A 439 23.34 12.84 -18.87
N ALA A 440 24.02 12.26 -17.87
CA ALA A 440 23.60 12.36 -16.48
C ALA A 440 23.53 13.83 -16.03
N ALA A 441 24.53 14.63 -16.38
CA ALA A 441 24.61 16.04 -16.06
C ALA A 441 23.43 16.84 -16.66
N GLU A 442 23.08 16.58 -17.93
CA GLU A 442 21.89 17.16 -18.57
C GLU A 442 20.60 16.80 -17.83
N ARG A 443 20.46 15.56 -17.38
CA ARG A 443 19.29 15.12 -16.60
C ARG A 443 19.23 15.75 -15.21
N PHE A 444 20.36 15.88 -14.51
CA PHE A 444 20.42 16.61 -13.24
C PHE A 444 20.10 18.10 -13.42
N ALA A 445 20.55 18.75 -14.49
CA ALA A 445 20.20 20.13 -14.81
C ALA A 445 18.69 20.32 -15.06
N ALA A 446 18.06 19.35 -15.74
CA ALA A 446 16.61 19.33 -15.95
C ALA A 446 15.84 19.12 -14.63
N ALA A 447 16.31 18.21 -13.76
CA ALA A 447 15.75 18.00 -12.43
C ALA A 447 15.84 19.26 -11.57
N ALA A 448 17.01 19.91 -11.53
CA ALA A 448 17.22 21.16 -10.82
C ALA A 448 16.26 22.27 -11.30
N THR A 449 16.04 22.35 -12.62
CA THR A 449 15.07 23.29 -13.20
C THR A 449 13.65 23.02 -12.72
N ALA A 450 13.24 21.75 -12.63
CA ALA A 450 11.93 21.38 -12.13
C ALA A 450 11.77 21.66 -10.62
N TYR A 451 12.79 21.35 -9.80
CA TYR A 451 12.79 21.71 -8.37
C TYR A 451 12.70 23.22 -8.14
N ARG A 452 13.41 24.02 -8.93
CA ARG A 452 13.31 25.49 -8.87
C ARG A 452 11.89 25.98 -9.16
N LEU A 453 11.25 25.44 -10.19
CA LEU A 453 9.87 25.80 -10.55
C LEU A 453 8.87 25.34 -9.48
N ALA A 454 9.21 24.30 -8.72
CA ALA A 454 8.45 23.81 -7.58
C ALA A 454 8.75 24.53 -6.25
N ASP A 455 9.63 25.54 -6.24
CA ASP A 455 10.08 26.25 -5.03
C ASP A 455 10.73 25.32 -3.98
N LEU A 456 11.55 24.37 -4.44
CA LEU A 456 12.29 23.40 -3.63
C LEU A 456 13.81 23.68 -3.71
N PRO A 457 14.33 24.72 -3.03
CA PRO A 457 15.71 25.19 -3.22
C PRO A 457 16.78 24.23 -2.70
N LEU A 458 16.47 23.40 -1.70
CA LEU A 458 17.42 22.41 -1.19
C LEU A 458 17.61 21.26 -2.20
N ASP A 459 16.52 20.78 -2.79
CA ASP A 459 16.57 19.76 -3.84
C ASP A 459 17.19 20.31 -5.13
N GLU A 460 16.93 21.59 -5.47
CA GLU A 460 17.64 22.27 -6.55
C GLU A 460 19.16 22.27 -6.29
N LEU A 461 19.61 22.68 -5.10
CA LEU A 461 21.03 22.67 -4.73
C LEU A 461 21.64 21.27 -4.87
N ARG A 462 20.96 20.23 -4.36
CA ARG A 462 21.40 18.83 -4.49
C ARG A 462 21.54 18.42 -5.95
N ALA A 463 20.54 18.70 -6.78
CA ALA A 463 20.57 18.36 -8.20
C ALA A 463 21.68 19.12 -8.94
N ARG A 464 21.89 20.41 -8.66
CA ARG A 464 22.99 21.21 -9.24
C ARG A 464 24.37 20.73 -8.81
N ARG A 465 24.51 20.29 -7.57
CA ARG A 465 25.75 19.67 -7.09
C ARG A 465 26.05 18.37 -7.84
N ARG A 466 25.04 17.54 -8.09
CA ARG A 466 25.17 16.31 -8.89
C ARG A 466 25.45 16.60 -10.37
N GLU A 467 24.85 17.65 -10.94
CA GLU A 467 25.18 18.16 -12.27
C GLU A 467 26.67 18.54 -12.37
N ALA A 468 27.19 19.34 -11.42
CA ALA A 468 28.60 19.75 -11.40
C ALA A 468 29.55 18.55 -11.33
N TYR A 469 29.18 17.54 -10.53
CA TYR A 469 29.92 16.29 -10.44
C TYR A 469 29.95 15.53 -11.77
N ALA A 470 28.79 15.37 -12.39
CA ALA A 470 28.69 14.67 -13.66
C ALA A 470 29.49 15.38 -14.77
N TRP A 471 29.44 16.71 -14.85
CA TRP A 471 30.29 17.46 -15.80
C TRP A 471 31.79 17.32 -15.51
N PHE A 472 32.18 17.27 -14.23
CA PHE A 472 33.55 17.04 -13.84
C PHE A 472 34.06 15.67 -14.32
N TRP A 473 33.26 14.62 -14.13
CA TRP A 473 33.64 13.25 -14.53
C TRP A 473 33.58 13.03 -16.05
N SER A 474 32.73 13.78 -16.76
CA SER A 474 32.72 13.80 -18.23
C SER A 474 33.89 14.59 -18.84
N ASP A 475 34.77 15.20 -18.03
CA ASP A 475 35.85 16.11 -18.42
C ASP A 475 35.37 17.35 -19.24
N ASP A 476 34.10 17.76 -19.09
CA ASP A 476 33.61 19.04 -19.62
C ASP A 476 33.81 20.15 -18.57
N ARG A 477 35.06 20.60 -18.51
CA ARG A 477 35.52 21.63 -17.58
C ARG A 477 34.70 22.93 -17.64
N PRO A 478 34.44 23.54 -18.82
CA PRO A 478 33.58 24.72 -18.90
C PRO A 478 32.18 24.48 -18.34
N ALA A 479 31.57 23.32 -18.56
CA ALA A 479 30.26 23.00 -18.01
C ALA A 479 30.30 22.82 -16.49
N ALA A 480 31.32 22.13 -15.96
CA ALA A 480 31.50 21.94 -14.53
C ALA A 480 31.66 23.29 -13.79
N VAL A 481 32.44 24.23 -14.34
CA VAL A 481 32.60 25.57 -13.77
C VAL A 481 31.27 26.34 -13.76
N ARG A 482 30.51 26.34 -14.86
CA ARG A 482 29.18 26.98 -14.90
C ARG A 482 28.21 26.37 -13.88
N ALA A 483 28.25 25.05 -13.70
CA ALA A 483 27.39 24.39 -12.73
C ALA A 483 27.74 24.81 -11.29
N ILE A 484 29.03 24.95 -10.95
CA ILE A 484 29.45 25.45 -9.63
C ILE A 484 29.06 26.91 -9.41
N GLU A 485 29.11 27.77 -10.42
CA GLU A 485 28.60 29.16 -10.29
C GLU A 485 27.12 29.20 -9.88
N LEU A 486 26.30 28.28 -10.41
CA LEU A 486 24.88 28.15 -10.03
C LEU A 486 24.72 27.58 -8.61
N VAL A 487 25.50 26.55 -8.27
CA VAL A 487 25.56 25.98 -6.91
C VAL A 487 25.89 27.06 -5.89
N ASP A 488 26.83 27.96 -6.20
CA ASP A 488 27.28 29.02 -5.30
C ASP A 488 26.21 30.05 -5.02
N GLY A 489 25.44 30.46 -6.05
CA GLY A 489 24.32 31.38 -5.88
C GLY A 489 23.23 30.80 -4.97
N LEU A 490 22.91 29.50 -5.14
CA LEU A 490 21.94 28.79 -4.32
C LEU A 490 22.45 28.60 -2.88
N ALA A 491 23.70 28.16 -2.73
CA ALA A 491 24.34 27.94 -1.43
C ALA A 491 24.43 29.25 -0.63
N ALA A 492 24.78 30.37 -1.26
CA ALA A 492 24.80 31.68 -0.62
C ALA A 492 23.43 32.08 -0.07
N THR A 493 22.36 31.80 -0.83
CA THR A 493 20.98 32.09 -0.40
C THR A 493 20.60 31.24 0.81
N LEU A 494 20.81 29.93 0.74
CA LEU A 494 20.51 29.00 1.83
C LEU A 494 21.35 29.26 3.09
N ALA A 495 22.60 29.70 2.93
CA ALA A 495 23.49 30.00 4.05
C ALA A 495 23.05 31.21 4.90
N THR A 496 22.19 32.09 4.37
CA THR A 496 21.66 33.25 5.13
C THR A 496 20.59 32.87 6.15
N GLN A 497 20.13 31.62 6.16
CA GLN A 497 19.12 31.17 7.10
C GLN A 497 19.69 31.12 8.53
N PRO A 498 18.99 31.66 9.54
CA PRO A 498 19.51 31.85 10.89
C PRO A 498 19.76 30.54 11.66
N GLU A 499 19.02 29.49 11.36
CA GLU A 499 19.23 28.13 11.89
C GLU A 499 19.20 27.15 10.72
N GLN A 500 20.33 26.49 10.46
CA GLN A 500 20.45 25.50 9.39
C GLN A 500 20.05 24.13 9.94
N SER A 501 19.07 23.49 9.32
CA SER A 501 18.74 22.10 9.63
C SER A 501 19.86 21.17 9.15
N PRO A 502 20.01 19.97 9.73
CA PRO A 502 21.07 19.03 9.31
C PRO A 502 21.12 18.74 7.81
N PRO A 503 20.00 18.57 7.08
CA PRO A 503 20.01 18.43 5.62
C PRO A 503 20.58 19.64 4.87
N VAL A 504 20.30 20.87 5.34
CA VAL A 504 20.85 22.09 4.74
C VAL A 504 22.36 22.17 4.99
N THR A 505 22.81 21.91 6.22
CA THR A 505 24.23 21.87 6.56
C THR A 505 24.98 20.85 5.71
N TYR A 506 24.41 19.67 5.51
CA TYR A 506 24.97 18.64 4.64
C TYR A 506 25.12 19.12 3.19
N GLU A 507 24.05 19.61 2.57
CA GLU A 507 24.11 19.99 1.15
C GLU A 507 25.03 21.20 0.92
N LEU A 508 25.09 22.17 1.85
CA LEU A 508 26.06 23.27 1.79
C LEU A 508 27.50 22.78 1.90
N ALA A 509 27.77 21.81 2.77
CA ALA A 509 29.09 21.20 2.91
C ALA A 509 29.50 20.43 1.64
N MET A 510 28.59 19.60 1.10
CA MET A 510 28.85 18.84 -0.12
C MET A 510 28.95 19.75 -1.35
N ALA A 511 28.25 20.88 -1.38
CA ALA A 511 28.38 21.88 -2.44
C ALA A 511 29.78 22.53 -2.44
N ALA A 512 30.30 22.86 -1.27
CA ALA A 512 31.66 23.37 -1.13
C ALA A 512 32.71 22.35 -1.57
N GLU A 513 32.51 21.08 -1.22
CA GLU A 513 33.39 19.98 -1.60
C GLU A 513 33.37 19.69 -3.11
N ALA A 514 32.19 19.67 -3.73
CA ALA A 514 32.06 19.54 -5.19
C ALA A 514 32.78 20.70 -5.92
N GLY A 515 32.59 21.94 -5.44
CA GLY A 515 33.28 23.11 -5.97
C GLY A 515 34.80 23.00 -5.85
N ALA A 516 35.31 22.51 -4.72
CA ALA A 516 36.74 22.29 -4.53
C ALA A 516 37.31 21.28 -5.53
N ARG A 517 36.59 20.18 -5.83
CA ARG A 517 37.04 19.21 -6.85
C ARG A 517 37.09 19.81 -8.25
N VAL A 518 36.05 20.54 -8.65
CA VAL A 518 36.02 21.23 -9.96
C VAL A 518 37.19 22.22 -10.07
N LEU A 519 37.42 23.04 -9.05
CA LEU A 519 38.55 23.98 -9.02
C LEU A 519 39.92 23.29 -9.04
N THR A 520 40.03 22.12 -8.42
CA THR A 520 41.24 21.28 -8.49
C THR A 520 41.50 20.84 -9.93
N GLY A 521 40.47 20.40 -10.66
CA GLY A 521 40.56 20.03 -12.08
C GLY A 521 40.98 21.21 -12.98
N GLU A 522 40.59 22.42 -12.61
CA GLU A 522 40.98 23.68 -13.26
C GLU A 522 42.36 24.21 -12.82
N ASN A 523 43.12 23.42 -12.05
CA ASN A 523 44.44 23.80 -11.54
C ASN A 523 44.40 25.10 -10.69
N ARG A 524 43.34 25.25 -9.87
CA ARG A 524 43.15 26.34 -8.88
C ARG A 524 43.13 25.78 -7.44
N PRO A 525 44.20 25.11 -6.98
CA PRO A 525 44.20 24.41 -5.70
C PRO A 525 44.07 25.32 -4.47
N ASP A 526 44.55 26.57 -4.52
CA ASP A 526 44.39 27.52 -3.40
C ASP A 526 42.92 27.85 -3.15
N GLU A 527 42.18 28.18 -4.22
CA GLU A 527 40.75 28.49 -4.14
C GLU A 527 39.92 27.25 -3.73
N ALA A 528 40.34 26.06 -4.17
CA ALA A 528 39.75 24.81 -3.74
C ALA A 528 39.94 24.61 -2.22
N LEU A 529 41.14 24.87 -1.70
CA LEU A 529 41.46 24.72 -0.28
C LEU A 529 40.66 25.70 0.59
N ASP A 530 40.58 26.98 0.18
CA ASP A 530 39.81 28.00 0.89
C ASP A 530 38.33 27.60 1.01
N ARG A 531 37.79 26.97 -0.02
CA ARG A 531 36.40 26.51 -0.08
C ARG A 531 36.08 25.43 0.95
N LEU A 532 37.05 24.61 1.33
CA LEU A 532 36.88 23.51 2.30
C LEU A 532 36.98 23.97 3.76
N SER A 533 37.27 25.26 4.00
CA SER A 533 37.43 25.80 5.35
C SER A 533 36.18 25.56 6.22
N GLY A 534 36.40 24.93 7.38
CA GLY A 534 35.34 24.61 8.35
C GLY A 534 34.26 23.64 7.84
N VAL A 535 34.42 23.03 6.65
CA VAL A 535 33.47 22.04 6.12
C VAL A 535 33.46 20.76 6.98
N PRO A 536 34.61 20.16 7.36
CA PRO A 536 34.61 18.93 8.17
C PRO A 536 33.92 19.09 9.53
N ASP A 537 34.11 20.22 10.21
CA ASP A 537 33.50 20.48 11.51
C ASP A 537 31.97 20.62 11.41
N ARG A 538 31.48 21.26 10.35
CA ARG A 538 30.04 21.33 10.06
C ARG A 538 29.46 19.94 9.81
N LEU A 539 30.10 19.11 9.00
CA LEU A 539 29.66 17.73 8.77
C LEU A 539 29.66 16.89 10.06
N ARG A 540 30.67 17.04 10.92
CA ARG A 540 30.70 16.36 12.23
C ARG A 540 29.60 16.81 13.18
N SER A 541 29.21 18.09 13.13
CA SER A 541 28.13 18.61 13.97
C SER A 541 26.76 17.97 13.68
N ILE A 542 26.62 17.35 12.50
CA ILE A 542 25.44 16.61 12.07
C ILE A 542 25.70 15.10 11.94
N GLU A 543 26.78 14.61 12.57
CA GLU A 543 27.18 13.20 12.59
C GLU A 543 27.51 12.58 11.22
N ALA A 544 27.75 13.40 10.20
CA ALA A 544 28.22 12.99 8.87
C ALA A 544 29.75 12.73 8.86
N PHE A 545 30.20 11.78 9.68
CA PHE A 545 31.63 11.53 9.92
C PHE A 545 32.37 11.01 8.68
N GLY A 546 31.71 10.22 7.83
CA GLY A 546 32.30 9.66 6.62
C GLY A 546 32.64 10.75 5.61
N GLU A 547 31.71 11.66 5.36
CA GLU A 547 31.87 12.81 4.48
C GLU A 547 32.88 13.80 5.05
N ALA A 548 32.87 14.02 6.37
CA ALA A 548 33.88 14.86 7.02
C ALA A 548 35.30 14.34 6.75
N ALA A 549 35.51 13.02 6.89
CA ALA A 549 36.78 12.38 6.58
C ALA A 549 37.13 12.50 5.09
N GLN A 550 36.17 12.33 4.18
CA GLN A 550 36.41 12.52 2.74
C GLN A 550 36.89 13.94 2.39
N VAL A 551 36.29 14.96 3.00
CA VAL A 551 36.69 16.36 2.82
C VAL A 551 38.10 16.61 3.37
N GLU A 552 38.45 16.02 4.51
CA GLU A 552 39.79 16.18 5.11
C GLU A 552 40.86 15.46 4.29
N ILE A 553 40.55 14.31 3.70
CA ILE A 553 41.46 13.62 2.75
C ILE A 553 41.73 14.52 1.55
N LEU A 554 40.68 15.13 0.96
CA LEU A 554 40.82 16.08 -0.14
C LEU A 554 41.64 17.32 0.27
N THR A 555 41.41 17.82 1.49
CA THR A 555 42.18 18.94 2.07
C THR A 555 43.66 18.58 2.21
N GLY A 556 43.98 17.38 2.70
CA GLY A 556 45.35 16.87 2.78
C GLY A 556 46.01 16.74 1.40
N GLU A 557 45.28 16.22 0.41
CA GLU A 557 45.74 16.14 -0.98
C GLU A 557 46.05 17.53 -1.57
N LEU A 558 45.17 18.51 -1.34
CA LEU A 558 45.36 19.89 -1.78
C LEU A 558 46.56 20.57 -1.11
N LEU A 559 46.75 20.38 0.19
CA LEU A 559 47.92 20.89 0.93
C LEU A 559 49.22 20.33 0.35
N LEU A 560 49.26 19.05 -0.01
CA LEU A 560 50.43 18.45 -0.66
C LEU A 560 50.67 19.00 -2.07
N ARG A 561 49.61 19.26 -2.85
CA ARG A 561 49.75 19.93 -4.16
C ARG A 561 50.29 21.36 -4.05
N LEU A 562 50.00 22.04 -2.95
CA LEU A 562 50.45 23.40 -2.65
C LEU A 562 51.81 23.45 -1.94
N ASP A 563 52.52 22.32 -1.84
CA ASP A 563 53.82 22.20 -1.17
C ASP A 563 53.76 22.61 0.33
N ARG A 564 52.67 22.22 1.01
CA ARG A 564 52.43 22.46 2.45
C ARG A 564 52.38 21.15 3.26
N PRO A 565 53.42 20.28 3.20
CA PRO A 565 53.38 18.96 3.82
C PRO A 565 53.32 19.03 5.36
N ALA A 566 53.86 20.08 5.97
CA ALA A 566 53.81 20.29 7.42
C ALA A 566 52.39 20.47 7.98
N GLU A 567 51.46 20.96 7.15
CA GLU A 567 50.05 21.11 7.51
C GLU A 567 49.23 19.87 7.13
N ALA A 568 49.58 19.20 6.03
CA ALA A 568 48.92 17.99 5.58
C ALA A 568 49.13 16.81 6.56
N GLU A 569 50.36 16.65 7.07
CA GLU A 569 50.76 15.52 7.91
C GLU A 569 49.89 15.32 9.17
N PRO A 570 49.68 16.32 10.04
CA PRO A 570 48.92 16.12 11.27
C PRO A 570 47.42 15.90 11.01
N LEU A 571 46.91 16.49 9.92
CA LEU A 571 45.54 16.27 9.45
C LEU A 571 45.37 14.82 8.99
N LEU A 572 46.18 14.37 8.04
CA LEU A 572 46.12 13.03 7.45
C LEU A 572 46.31 11.93 8.51
N ARG A 573 47.22 12.13 9.48
CA ARG A 573 47.37 11.19 10.60
C ARG A 573 46.11 11.09 11.46
N ARG A 574 45.47 12.23 11.77
CA ARG A 574 44.23 12.25 12.55
C ARG A 574 43.10 11.53 11.82
N VAL A 575 42.94 11.81 10.53
CA VAL A 575 41.91 11.18 9.69
C VAL A 575 42.12 9.68 9.63
N LEU A 576 43.35 9.25 9.32
CA LEU A 576 43.71 7.84 9.22
C LEU A 576 43.38 7.06 10.50
N GLY A 577 43.67 7.65 11.67
CA GLY A 577 43.36 7.05 12.97
C GLY A 577 41.86 6.96 13.31
N GLY A 578 41.00 7.69 12.59
CA GLY A 578 39.55 7.66 12.76
C GLY A 578 38.78 6.84 11.72
N LEU A 579 39.46 6.35 10.68
CA LEU A 579 38.82 5.58 9.60
C LEU A 579 38.58 4.11 10.02
N PRO A 580 37.48 3.48 9.56
CA PRO A 580 37.26 2.05 9.76
C PRO A 580 38.36 1.22 9.07
N ALA A 581 38.86 0.21 9.78
CA ALA A 581 39.83 -0.75 9.22
C ALA A 581 39.29 -1.38 7.92
N ASP A 582 40.20 -1.69 6.98
CA ASP A 582 39.91 -2.29 5.67
C ASP A 582 38.99 -1.48 4.73
N SER A 583 38.74 -0.20 5.02
CA SER A 583 37.99 0.67 4.13
C SER A 583 38.88 1.24 3.00
N ARG A 584 38.33 1.44 1.81
CA ARG A 584 39.05 2.02 0.66
C ARG A 584 39.77 3.35 0.98
N PRO A 585 39.19 4.28 1.77
CA PRO A 585 39.86 5.54 2.14
C PRO A 585 41.13 5.36 2.97
N VAL A 586 41.28 4.26 3.72
CA VAL A 586 42.48 4.01 4.55
C VAL A 586 43.73 3.98 3.69
N ARG A 587 43.74 3.20 2.61
CA ARG A 587 44.90 3.10 1.70
C ARG A 587 45.25 4.46 1.08
N GLN A 588 44.25 5.20 0.60
CA GLN A 588 44.47 6.53 0.03
C GLN A 588 45.05 7.49 1.07
N THR A 589 44.51 7.50 2.29
CA THR A 589 44.96 8.41 3.35
C THR A 589 46.36 8.06 3.84
N ALA A 590 46.66 6.78 3.99
CA ALA A 590 47.98 6.29 4.35
C ALA A 590 49.03 6.63 3.29
N TRP A 591 48.68 6.51 2.00
CA TRP A 591 49.55 6.93 0.90
C TRP A 591 49.85 8.43 0.95
N LEU A 592 48.82 9.26 1.10
CA LEU A 592 48.99 10.72 1.25
C LEU A 592 49.85 11.07 2.47
N LEU A 593 49.66 10.36 3.60
CA LEU A 593 50.44 10.57 4.81
C LEU A 593 51.91 10.19 4.62
N ALA A 594 52.19 9.04 4.01
CA ALA A 594 53.56 8.62 3.69
C ALA A 594 54.25 9.65 2.79
N ARG A 595 53.54 10.14 1.76
CA ARG A 595 54.05 11.21 0.89
C ARG A 595 54.33 12.51 1.66
N ALA A 596 53.45 12.91 2.57
CA ALA A 596 53.68 14.08 3.43
C ALA A 596 54.94 13.93 4.29
N LEU A 597 55.17 12.73 4.83
CA LEU A 597 56.34 12.42 5.65
C LEU A 597 57.64 12.43 4.84
N ASP A 598 57.64 11.91 3.62
CA ASP A 598 58.82 11.97 2.74
C ASP A 598 59.18 13.41 2.36
N LEU A 599 58.19 14.25 2.05
CA LEU A 599 58.41 15.67 1.78
C LEU A 599 58.90 16.46 3.01
N LEU A 600 58.81 15.88 4.21
CA LEU A 600 59.33 16.42 5.47
C LEU A 600 60.66 15.77 5.90
N ASP A 601 61.31 15.01 4.99
CA ASP A 601 62.56 14.27 5.27
C ASP A 601 62.43 13.24 6.40
N ARG A 602 61.23 12.66 6.60
CA ARG A 602 60.92 11.64 7.64
C ARG A 602 60.71 10.25 7.04
N SER A 603 61.60 9.83 6.15
CA SER A 603 61.44 8.59 5.35
C SER A 603 61.28 7.31 6.18
N ALA A 604 61.92 7.21 7.35
CA ALA A 604 61.75 6.04 8.22
C ALA A 604 60.30 5.88 8.74
N GLU A 605 59.62 7.00 9.00
CA GLU A 605 58.21 6.98 9.40
C GLU A 605 57.29 6.73 8.20
N ALA A 606 57.64 7.26 7.02
CA ALA A 606 56.91 6.99 5.79
C ALA A 606 56.96 5.49 5.42
N GLU A 607 58.13 4.85 5.53
CA GLU A 607 58.30 3.40 5.35
C GLU A 607 57.47 2.59 6.35
N ALA A 608 57.38 3.02 7.61
CA ALA A 608 56.54 2.37 8.61
C ALA A 608 55.05 2.44 8.25
N VAL A 609 54.56 3.60 7.80
CA VAL A 609 53.16 3.77 7.35
C VAL A 609 52.87 2.89 6.12
N ARG A 610 53.80 2.84 5.15
CA ARG A 610 53.65 1.97 3.97
C ARG A 610 53.58 0.49 4.34
N ALA A 611 54.46 0.05 5.24
CA ALA A 611 54.50 -1.34 5.71
C ALA A 611 53.25 -1.72 6.51
N GLU A 612 52.73 -0.80 7.33
CA GLU A 612 51.50 -1.03 8.12
C GLU A 612 50.26 -1.20 7.23
N HIS A 613 50.19 -0.46 6.12
CA HIS A 613 49.03 -0.41 5.25
C HIS A 613 49.19 -1.15 3.90
N ASP A 614 50.26 -1.94 3.75
CA ASP A 614 50.57 -2.74 2.57
C ASP A 614 50.57 -1.89 1.27
N LEU A 615 51.27 -0.76 1.31
CA LEU A 615 51.41 0.16 0.18
C LEU A 615 52.73 -0.12 -0.56
N ASP A 616 52.66 -0.26 -1.89
CA ASP A 616 53.85 -0.42 -2.74
C ASP A 616 54.64 0.91 -2.79
N PRO A 617 55.98 0.92 -2.69
CA PRO A 617 56.76 2.16 -2.78
C PRO A 617 56.69 2.86 -4.15
N ASP A 618 56.25 2.13 -5.19
CA ASP A 618 56.19 2.58 -6.59
C ASP A 618 54.78 3.04 -7.04
N ASP A 619 53.75 2.93 -6.18
CA ASP A 619 52.40 3.49 -6.37
C ASP A 619 52.33 4.95 -5.86
#